data_AF-A0A537GDN4-F1
#
_entry.id   AF-A0A537GDN4-F1
#
_cell.length_a   1.000
_cell.length_b   1.000
_cell.length_c   1.000
_cell.angle_alpha   90.00
_cell.angle_beta   90.00
_cell.angle_gamma   90.00
#
_symmetry.space_group_name_H-M   'P 1'
#
loop_
_entity.id
_entity.type
_entity.pdbx_description
1 polymer ?
#
loop_
_entity_poly.entity_id
_entity_poly.type
_entity_poly.pdbx_seq_one_letter_code
_entity_poly.pdbx_strand_id
1 'polypeptide(L)'
;MNYYKFNIQAISWKGRIGARRFPPDALIIIPRFYILQLSNQAMGRLSPEEWRPILVSGLLYYKNLNRGMLKVVLPTIATALLSPFLILADVKLLGSSQFGVLYDLVIIALIIILILSIIPFMILQKKLYLEMDDKAIQIVGKESLIASLTKLASIDQSMTTGKTGFFRPSIQERIQHLANLPQ
;
A
#
# COMPACT_ATOMS: atom_id res chain seq x y z
N MET A 1 -16.01 -17.14 -0.79
CA MET A 1 -16.35 -15.94 -0.01
C MET A 1 -15.79 -14.69 -0.72
N ASN A 2 -16.65 -13.95 -1.42
CA ASN A 2 -16.33 -12.71 -2.15
C ASN A 2 -16.42 -11.55 -1.16
N TYR A 3 -15.30 -11.16 -0.53
CA TYR A 3 -15.32 -10.24 0.60
C TYR A 3 -15.64 -8.77 0.26
N TYR A 4 -15.66 -8.37 -1.03
CA TYR A 4 -16.06 -7.03 -1.43
C TYR A 4 -16.85 -7.04 -2.74
N LYS A 5 -18.16 -6.77 -2.65
CA LYS A 5 -18.84 -6.00 -3.70
C LYS A 5 -18.44 -4.55 -3.47
N PHE A 6 -17.51 -4.02 -4.26
CA PHE A 6 -17.24 -2.59 -4.25
C PHE A 6 -18.46 -1.88 -4.82
N ASN A 7 -19.32 -1.35 -3.95
CA ASN A 7 -20.38 -0.45 -4.34
C ASN A 7 -19.78 0.95 -4.38
N ILE A 8 -19.22 1.37 -5.52
CA ILE A 8 -18.69 2.72 -5.67
C ILE A 8 -19.84 3.59 -6.16
N GLN A 9 -20.23 4.58 -5.37
CA GLN A 9 -21.36 5.48 -5.67
C GLN A 9 -20.90 6.88 -6.09
N ALA A 10 -19.68 7.28 -5.73
CA ALA A 10 -19.15 8.58 -6.06
C ALA A 10 -17.64 8.56 -6.34
N ILE A 11 -17.19 9.50 -7.18
CA ILE A 11 -15.79 9.79 -7.45
C ILE A 11 -15.45 11.12 -6.77
N SER A 12 -14.32 11.17 -6.06
CA SER A 12 -13.82 12.38 -5.41
C SER A 12 -12.38 12.61 -5.83
N TRP A 13 -12.01 13.88 -5.97
CA TRP A 13 -10.68 14.29 -6.39
C TRP A 13 -9.89 14.84 -5.20
N LYS A 14 -8.64 14.41 -5.06
CA LYS A 14 -7.78 14.77 -3.93
C LYS A 14 -6.44 15.27 -4.41
N GLY A 15 -5.97 16.40 -3.86
CA GLY A 15 -4.67 16.97 -4.23
C GLY A 15 -3.52 16.58 -3.32
N ARG A 16 -3.78 16.31 -2.05
CA ARG A 16 -2.75 16.00 -1.04
C ARG A 16 -3.19 14.90 -0.08
N ILE A 17 -2.22 14.15 0.41
CA ILE A 17 -2.34 13.25 1.56
C ILE A 17 -1.33 13.71 2.61
N GLY A 18 -1.85 14.35 3.66
CA GLY A 18 -1.02 15.03 4.66
C GLY A 18 -0.14 16.10 3.98
N ALA A 19 1.16 16.09 4.27
CA ALA A 19 2.14 16.99 3.66
C ALA A 19 2.53 16.60 2.23
N ARG A 20 2.17 15.41 1.74
CA ARG A 20 2.60 14.90 0.43
C ARG A 20 1.53 15.17 -0.63
N ARG A 21 1.96 15.42 -1.87
CA ARG A 21 1.06 15.44 -3.02
C ARG A 21 0.50 14.04 -3.28
N PHE A 22 -0.75 13.96 -3.71
CA PHE A 22 -1.36 12.68 -4.04
C PHE A 22 -0.87 12.22 -5.43
N PRO A 23 -0.23 11.05 -5.57
CA PRO A 23 0.37 10.62 -6.84
C PRO A 23 -0.66 10.54 -7.98
N PRO A 24 -0.30 10.85 -9.24
CA PRO A 24 -1.26 10.91 -10.35
C PRO A 24 -2.03 9.59 -10.59
N ASP A 25 -1.36 8.45 -10.42
CA ASP A 25 -1.96 7.13 -10.61
C ASP A 25 -2.62 6.59 -9.33
N ALA A 26 -2.64 7.35 -8.24
CA ALA A 26 -3.13 6.89 -6.96
C ALA A 26 -4.65 6.75 -6.92
N LEU A 27 -5.07 5.60 -6.40
CA LEU A 27 -6.45 5.21 -6.23
C LEU A 27 -6.66 4.82 -4.78
N ILE A 28 -7.65 5.42 -4.12
CA ILE A 28 -8.08 5.05 -2.77
C ILE A 28 -9.56 4.76 -2.79
N ILE A 29 -9.93 3.56 -2.36
CA ILE A 29 -11.32 3.23 -2.09
C ILE A 29 -11.58 3.54 -0.62
N ILE A 30 -12.62 4.31 -0.32
CA ILE A 30 -13.11 4.51 1.05
C ILE A 30 -14.41 3.72 1.19
N PRO A 31 -14.36 2.45 1.66
CA PRO A 31 -15.52 1.56 1.63
C PRO A 31 -16.70 2.09 2.46
N ARG A 32 -16.41 2.74 3.59
CA ARG A 32 -17.43 3.30 4.50
C ARG A 32 -18.31 4.36 3.83
N PHE A 33 -17.78 5.08 2.85
CA PHE A 33 -18.50 6.16 2.17
C PHE A 33 -18.82 5.83 0.71
N TYR A 34 -18.45 4.63 0.22
CA TYR A 34 -18.65 4.24 -1.17
C TYR A 34 -17.99 5.19 -2.18
N ILE A 35 -16.87 5.83 -1.79
CA ILE A 35 -16.16 6.84 -2.59
C ILE A 35 -14.87 6.24 -3.17
N LEU A 36 -14.66 6.48 -4.46
CA LEU A 36 -13.38 6.33 -5.14
C LEU A 36 -12.64 7.67 -5.17
N GLN A 37 -11.51 7.76 -4.46
CA GLN A 37 -10.64 8.94 -4.48
C GLN A 37 -9.53 8.78 -5.52
N LEU A 38 -9.46 9.74 -6.45
CA LEU A 38 -8.44 9.85 -7.48
C LEU A 38 -7.62 11.14 -7.31
N SER A 39 -6.44 11.20 -7.91
CA SER A 39 -5.62 12.41 -7.88
C SER A 39 -6.18 13.51 -8.77
N ASN A 40 -6.30 14.71 -8.21
CA ASN A 40 -6.70 15.89 -8.98
C ASN A 40 -5.70 16.22 -10.11
N GLN A 41 -4.45 15.72 -10.02
CA GLN A 41 -3.45 15.90 -11.07
C GLN A 41 -3.83 15.16 -12.35
N ALA A 42 -4.47 13.99 -12.20
CA ALA A 42 -4.94 13.17 -13.32
C ALA A 42 -6.33 13.60 -13.84
N MET A 43 -7.00 14.54 -13.17
CA MET A 43 -8.32 15.01 -13.57
C MET A 43 -8.27 15.63 -14.97
N GLY A 44 -9.08 15.08 -15.89
CA GLY A 44 -9.11 15.52 -17.29
C GLY A 44 -7.87 15.19 -18.11
N ARG A 45 -6.94 14.36 -17.60
CA ARG A 45 -5.70 13.98 -18.32
C ARG A 45 -5.79 12.66 -19.07
N LEU A 46 -6.74 11.81 -18.69
CA LEU A 46 -6.98 10.52 -19.31
C LEU A 46 -8.42 10.47 -19.83
N SER A 47 -8.61 9.89 -21.01
CA SER A 47 -9.94 9.50 -21.51
C SER A 47 -10.53 8.35 -20.67
N PRO A 48 -11.84 8.06 -20.76
CA PRO A 48 -12.43 6.92 -20.05
C PRO A 48 -11.74 5.58 -20.38
N GLU A 49 -11.30 5.39 -21.62
CA GLU A 49 -10.59 4.19 -22.05
C GLU A 49 -9.18 4.09 -21.44
N GLU A 50 -8.52 5.23 -21.26
CA GLU A 50 -7.19 5.31 -20.64
C GLU A 50 -7.26 5.21 -19.11
N TRP A 51 -8.39 5.58 -18.52
CA TRP A 51 -8.65 5.33 -17.10
C TRP A 51 -8.84 3.84 -16.83
N ARG A 52 -9.44 3.09 -17.77
CA ARG A 52 -9.83 1.69 -17.55
C ARG A 52 -8.66 0.81 -17.09
N PRO A 53 -7.47 0.79 -17.72
CA PRO A 53 -6.34 0.00 -17.24
C PRO A 53 -5.90 0.34 -15.81
N ILE A 54 -5.83 1.63 -15.48
CA ILE A 54 -5.41 2.12 -14.15
C ILE A 54 -6.41 1.69 -13.08
N LEU A 55 -7.70 1.84 -13.38
CA LEU A 55 -8.79 1.44 -12.49
C LEU A 55 -8.82 -0.07 -12.28
N VAL A 56 -8.66 -0.87 -13.34
CA VAL A 56 -8.66 -2.34 -13.24
C VAL A 56 -7.55 -2.82 -12.32
N SER A 57 -6.31 -2.36 -12.52
CA SER A 57 -5.18 -2.69 -11.66
C SER A 57 -5.44 -2.29 -10.19
N GLY A 58 -5.88 -1.04 -9.95
CA GLY A 58 -6.15 -0.55 -8.60
C GLY A 58 -7.30 -1.31 -7.90
N LEU A 59 -8.38 -1.62 -8.62
CA LEU A 59 -9.50 -2.38 -8.07
C LEU A 59 -9.09 -3.83 -7.73
N LEU A 60 -8.28 -4.47 -8.58
CA LEU A 60 -7.70 -5.78 -8.28
C LEU A 60 -6.83 -5.73 -7.01
N TYR A 61 -6.03 -4.68 -6.85
CA TYR A 61 -5.24 -4.45 -5.64
C TYR A 61 -6.12 -4.41 -4.39
N TYR A 62 -7.14 -3.55 -4.35
CA TYR A 62 -8.03 -3.46 -3.18
C TYR A 62 -8.82 -4.75 -2.95
N LYS A 63 -9.21 -5.46 -4.01
CA LYS A 63 -9.89 -6.76 -3.90
C LYS A 63 -9.01 -7.79 -3.19
N ASN A 64 -7.71 -7.75 -3.44
CA ASN A 64 -6.76 -8.74 -2.96
C ASN A 64 -5.99 -8.31 -1.71
N LEU A 65 -6.09 -7.03 -1.32
CA LEU A 65 -5.39 -6.41 -0.21
C LEU A 65 -5.57 -7.20 1.09
N ASN A 66 -6.80 -7.55 1.47
CA ASN A 66 -7.09 -8.22 2.74
C ASN A 66 -6.48 -9.63 2.85
N ARG A 67 -6.37 -10.39 1.75
CA ARG A 67 -5.80 -11.75 1.78
C ARG A 67 -4.30 -11.73 2.05
N GLY A 68 -3.59 -10.74 1.49
CA GLY A 68 -2.17 -10.51 1.77
C GLY A 68 -1.97 -9.92 3.15
N MET A 69 -2.78 -8.92 3.53
CA MET A 69 -2.70 -8.25 4.82
C MET A 69 -2.92 -9.20 5.99
N LEU A 70 -3.97 -10.00 5.98
CA LEU A 70 -4.30 -10.94 7.07
C LEU A 70 -3.17 -11.95 7.32
N LYS A 71 -2.42 -12.35 6.29
CA LYS A 71 -1.31 -13.32 6.46
C LYS A 71 -0.08 -12.73 7.14
N VAL A 72 0.17 -11.43 7.00
CA VAL A 72 1.39 -10.77 7.52
C VAL A 72 1.12 -9.92 8.76
N VAL A 73 -0.03 -9.26 8.82
CA VAL A 73 -0.40 -8.39 9.94
C VAL A 73 -0.81 -9.21 11.15
N LEU A 74 -1.52 -10.33 10.97
CA LEU A 74 -2.05 -11.12 12.08
C LEU A 74 -0.94 -11.74 12.96
N PRO A 75 0.11 -12.37 12.41
CA PRO A 75 1.22 -12.86 13.24
C PRO A 75 1.97 -11.71 13.92
N THR A 76 2.15 -10.59 13.21
CA THR A 76 2.96 -9.49 13.71
C THR A 76 2.27 -8.71 14.83
N ILE A 77 0.95 -8.47 14.70
CA ILE A 77 0.13 -7.92 15.78
C ILE A 77 0.08 -8.89 16.96
N ALA A 78 -0.08 -10.19 16.71
CA ALA A 78 -0.08 -11.18 17.79
C ALA A 78 1.25 -11.16 18.56
N THR A 79 2.40 -11.15 17.89
CA THR A 79 3.72 -11.06 18.54
C THR A 79 3.90 -9.75 19.30
N ALA A 80 3.50 -8.61 18.72
CA ALA A 80 3.62 -7.30 19.37
C ALA A 80 2.68 -7.11 20.57
N LEU A 81 1.51 -7.76 20.56
CA LEU A 81 0.56 -7.73 21.69
C LEU A 81 0.91 -8.75 22.77
N LEU A 82 1.53 -9.88 22.43
CA LEU A 82 1.90 -10.91 23.41
C LEU A 82 3.24 -10.62 24.11
N SER A 83 4.19 -9.97 23.43
CA SER A 83 5.51 -9.71 23.99
C SER A 83 5.50 -8.86 25.28
N PRO A 84 4.67 -7.81 25.46
CA PRO A 84 4.65 -7.06 26.71
C PRO A 84 4.08 -7.88 27.87
N PHE A 85 3.12 -8.77 27.61
CA PHE A 85 2.49 -9.61 28.64
C PHE A 85 3.44 -10.69 29.16
N LEU A 86 4.25 -11.30 28.28
CA LEU A 86 5.27 -12.27 28.67
C LEU A 86 6.33 -11.61 29.58
N ILE A 87 6.78 -10.42 29.19
CA ILE A 87 7.78 -9.67 29.94
C ILE A 87 7.23 -9.19 31.29
N LEU A 88 6.00 -8.67 31.33
CA LEU A 88 5.36 -8.24 32.59
C LEU A 88 5.08 -9.40 33.55
N ALA A 89 4.82 -10.61 33.02
CA ALA A 89 4.66 -11.81 33.83
C ALA A 89 5.97 -12.22 34.52
N ASP A 90 7.10 -12.18 33.81
CA ASP A 90 8.44 -12.46 34.37
C ASP A 90 8.85 -11.42 35.42
N VAL A 91 8.50 -10.15 35.18
CA VAL A 91 8.85 -9.02 36.06
C VAL A 91 8.11 -9.06 37.41
N LYS A 92 6.88 -9.59 37.46
CA LYS A 92 6.15 -9.78 38.74
C LYS A 92 6.76 -10.86 39.64
N LEU A 93 7.56 -11.78 39.09
CA LEU A 93 8.16 -12.88 39.84
C LEU A 93 9.49 -12.51 40.52
N LEU A 94 10.15 -11.40 40.15
CA LEU A 94 11.56 -11.12 40.51
C LEU A 94 11.82 -9.98 41.53
N GLY A 95 10.80 -9.27 42.02
CA GLY A 95 10.93 -8.35 43.18
C GLY A 95 11.51 -6.94 42.89
N SER A 96 10.80 -5.91 43.37
CA SER A 96 10.61 -4.55 42.83
C SER A 96 11.77 -3.53 42.76
N SER A 97 13.05 -3.87 42.95
CA SER A 97 14.11 -2.84 43.16
C SER A 97 14.99 -2.49 41.94
N GLN A 98 14.94 -3.24 40.83
CA GLN A 98 15.76 -3.00 39.60
C GLN A 98 14.93 -2.62 38.35
N PHE A 99 13.73 -2.08 38.53
CA PHE A 99 12.67 -2.11 37.51
C PHE A 99 12.80 -1.05 36.40
N GLY A 100 13.51 0.06 36.65
CA GLY A 100 13.63 1.15 35.67
C GLY A 100 14.35 0.72 34.39
N VAL A 101 15.51 0.08 34.54
CA VAL A 101 16.35 -0.32 33.38
C VAL A 101 15.69 -1.43 32.56
N LEU A 102 15.07 -2.42 33.21
CA LEU A 102 14.32 -3.47 32.52
C LEU A 102 13.13 -2.91 31.76
N TYR A 103 12.37 -1.98 32.35
CA TYR A 103 11.24 -1.34 31.70
C TYR A 103 11.66 -0.55 30.44
N ASP A 104 12.76 0.22 30.53
CA ASP A 104 13.29 0.98 29.40
C ASP A 104 13.76 0.07 28.26
N LEU A 105 14.45 -1.03 28.57
CA LEU A 105 14.88 -2.02 27.57
C LEU A 105 13.69 -2.67 26.85
N VAL A 106 12.60 -2.93 27.57
CA VAL A 106 11.38 -3.51 27.02
C VAL A 106 10.71 -2.53 26.06
N ILE A 107 10.62 -1.26 26.42
CA ILE A 107 10.09 -0.21 25.54
C ILE A 107 10.94 -0.12 24.26
N ILE A 108 12.26 -0.12 24.39
CA ILE A 108 13.17 -0.09 23.23
C ILE A 108 12.95 -1.31 22.34
N ALA A 109 12.85 -2.51 22.93
CA ALA A 109 12.57 -3.73 22.18
C ALA A 109 11.23 -3.67 21.44
N LEU A 110 10.17 -3.15 22.06
CA LEU A 110 8.86 -2.98 21.42
C LEU A 110 8.91 -1.99 20.26
N ILE A 111 9.64 -0.88 20.41
CA ILE A 111 9.85 0.09 19.32
C ILE A 111 10.59 -0.56 18.16
N ILE A 112 11.65 -1.33 18.43
CA ILE A 112 12.41 -2.06 17.41
C ILE A 112 11.52 -3.06 16.69
N ILE A 113 10.74 -3.88 17.42
CA ILE A 113 9.81 -4.84 16.85
C ILE A 113 8.76 -4.14 15.97
N LEU A 114 8.23 -3.00 16.43
CA LEU A 114 7.29 -2.20 15.65
C LEU A 114 7.92 -1.68 14.36
N ILE A 115 9.13 -1.13 14.41
CA ILE A 115 9.84 -0.65 13.20
C ILE A 115 10.10 -1.82 12.23
N LEU A 116 10.60 -2.95 12.75
CA LEU A 116 10.89 -4.14 11.96
C LEU A 116 9.63 -4.77 11.36
N SER A 117 8.46 -4.60 12.00
CA SER A 117 7.18 -5.08 11.46
C SER A 117 6.68 -4.32 10.23
N ILE A 118 7.03 -3.04 10.11
CA ILE A 118 6.52 -2.18 9.03
C ILE A 118 7.22 -2.50 7.71
N ILE A 119 8.51 -2.86 7.74
CA ILE A 119 9.31 -3.17 6.55
C ILE A 119 8.72 -4.32 5.70
N PRO A 120 8.47 -5.53 6.23
CA PRO A 120 7.91 -6.63 5.45
C PRO A 120 6.49 -6.31 4.97
N PHE A 121 5.72 -5.55 5.75
CA PHE A 121 4.43 -5.05 5.32
C PHE A 121 4.55 -4.16 4.07
N MET A 122 5.48 -3.20 4.06
CA MET A 122 5.72 -2.35 2.89
C MET A 122 6.13 -3.14 1.64
N ILE A 123 7.06 -4.08 1.79
CA ILE A 123 7.53 -4.94 0.69
C ILE A 123 6.37 -5.76 0.12
N LEU A 124 5.52 -6.32 0.98
CA LEU A 124 4.38 -7.10 0.54
C LEU A 124 3.36 -6.25 -0.21
N GLN A 125 3.04 -5.05 0.28
CA GLN A 125 2.10 -4.13 -0.38
C GLN A 125 2.59 -3.81 -1.80
N LYS A 126 3.88 -3.50 -1.94
CA LYS A 126 4.49 -3.21 -3.24
C LYS A 126 4.44 -4.42 -4.18
N LYS A 127 4.82 -5.60 -3.69
CA LYS A 127 4.77 -6.85 -4.46
C LYS A 127 3.35 -7.19 -4.91
N LEU A 128 2.37 -7.05 -4.01
CA LEU A 128 0.97 -7.31 -4.33
C LEU A 128 0.47 -6.36 -5.42
N TYR A 129 0.87 -5.09 -5.37
CA TYR A 129 0.50 -4.11 -6.38
C TYR A 129 1.01 -4.51 -7.77
N LEU A 130 2.28 -4.91 -7.87
CA LEU A 130 2.88 -5.38 -9.13
C LEU A 130 2.23 -6.68 -9.62
N GLU A 131 1.93 -7.63 -8.73
CA GLU A 131 1.20 -8.86 -9.10
C GLU A 131 -0.21 -8.55 -9.66
N MET A 132 -0.86 -7.48 -9.17
CA MET A 132 -2.15 -7.06 -9.73
C MET A 132 -2.01 -6.32 -11.05
N ASP A 133 -0.88 -5.67 -11.32
CA ASP A 133 -0.55 -5.18 -12.66
C ASP A 133 -0.41 -6.36 -13.64
N ASP A 134 0.24 -7.46 -13.24
CA ASP A 134 0.34 -8.69 -14.04
C ASP A 134 -1.03 -9.31 -14.36
N LYS A 135 -1.98 -9.24 -13.43
CA LYS A 135 -3.36 -9.69 -13.68
C LYS A 135 -4.15 -8.69 -14.49
N ALA A 136 -3.88 -7.40 -14.35
CA ALA A 136 -4.56 -6.36 -15.11
C ALA A 136 -4.22 -6.46 -16.60
N ILE A 137 -2.97 -6.77 -16.96
CA ILE A 137 -2.58 -6.90 -18.38
C ILE A 137 -3.33 -8.03 -19.10
N GLN A 138 -3.74 -9.08 -18.39
CA GLN A 138 -4.57 -10.16 -18.95
C GLN A 138 -5.99 -9.69 -19.29
N ILE A 139 -6.45 -8.59 -18.70
CA ILE A 139 -7.81 -8.05 -18.87
C ILE A 139 -7.84 -6.88 -19.86
N VAL A 140 -6.85 -5.98 -19.79
CA VAL A 140 -6.84 -4.72 -20.54
C VAL A 140 -5.73 -4.63 -21.59
N GLY A 141 -4.81 -5.58 -21.60
CA GLY A 141 -3.61 -5.57 -22.46
C GLY A 141 -2.44 -4.82 -21.84
N LYS A 142 -1.22 -5.36 -22.06
CA LYS A 142 0.05 -4.79 -21.58
C LYS A 142 0.28 -3.37 -22.11
N GLU A 143 0.14 -3.18 -23.42
CA GLU A 143 0.39 -1.89 -24.07
C GLU A 143 -0.56 -0.79 -23.58
N SER A 144 -1.84 -1.12 -23.40
CA SER A 144 -2.86 -0.18 -22.91
C SER A 144 -2.54 0.31 -21.50
N LEU A 145 -2.11 -0.60 -20.60
CA LEU A 145 -1.71 -0.23 -19.25
C LEU A 145 -0.43 0.63 -19.24
N ILE A 146 0.58 0.26 -20.03
CA ILE A 146 1.83 1.04 -20.15
C ILE A 146 1.55 2.43 -20.72
N ALA A 147 0.73 2.55 -21.76
CA ALA A 147 0.39 3.83 -22.38
C ALA A 147 -0.31 4.77 -21.38
N SER A 148 -1.28 4.24 -20.63
CA SER A 148 -2.00 4.99 -19.60
C SER A 148 -1.08 5.43 -18.46
N LEU A 149 -0.20 4.54 -17.99
CA LEU A 149 0.80 4.87 -16.98
C LEU A 149 1.79 5.92 -17.48
N THR A 150 2.23 5.84 -18.74
CA THR A 150 3.16 6.79 -19.35
C THR A 150 2.58 8.20 -19.42
N LYS A 151 1.28 8.31 -19.73
CA LYS A 151 0.56 9.60 -19.68
C LYS A 151 0.48 10.17 -18.27
N LEU A 152 0.26 9.34 -17.26
CA LEU A 152 0.29 9.79 -15.86
C LEU A 152 1.70 10.14 -15.38
N ALA A 153 2.71 9.47 -15.95
CA ALA A 153 4.11 9.73 -15.67
C ALA A 153 4.52 11.13 -16.13
N SER A 154 4.05 11.59 -17.30
CA SER A 154 4.42 12.91 -17.85
C SER A 154 3.94 14.09 -17.01
N ILE A 155 2.90 13.89 -16.19
CA ILE A 155 2.36 14.90 -15.26
C ILE A 155 2.87 14.73 -13.83
N ASP A 156 3.59 13.64 -13.54
CA ASP A 156 4.13 13.38 -12.21
C ASP A 156 5.39 14.22 -11.97
N GLN A 157 5.23 15.38 -11.33
CA GLN A 157 6.36 16.25 -10.99
C GLN A 157 7.33 15.63 -9.97
N SER A 158 6.96 14.52 -9.31
CA SER A 158 7.86 13.79 -8.41
C SER A 158 8.97 13.02 -9.16
N MET A 159 8.80 12.84 -10.48
CA MET A 159 9.82 12.33 -11.42
C MET A 159 11.18 13.01 -11.30
N THR A 160 11.21 14.30 -10.95
CA THR A 160 12.45 15.09 -10.87
C THR A 160 13.47 14.57 -9.85
N THR A 161 13.08 13.63 -8.98
CA THR A 161 13.96 13.13 -7.91
C THR A 161 14.27 11.64 -7.95
N GLY A 162 13.77 10.88 -8.95
CA GLY A 162 14.06 9.44 -9.07
C GLY A 162 13.64 8.60 -7.84
N LYS A 163 12.72 9.10 -7.01
CA LYS A 163 12.37 8.48 -5.74
C LYS A 163 11.50 7.24 -5.95
N THR A 164 11.96 6.10 -5.45
CA THR A 164 11.17 4.88 -5.32
C THR A 164 10.04 5.11 -4.31
N GLY A 165 8.85 4.58 -4.61
CA GLY A 165 7.72 4.69 -3.70
C GLY A 165 7.91 3.75 -2.50
N PHE A 166 7.89 4.29 -1.29
CA PHE A 166 8.11 3.52 -0.05
C PHE A 166 7.03 2.47 0.24
N PHE A 167 5.75 2.81 0.02
CA PHE A 167 4.60 1.94 0.37
C PHE A 167 3.87 1.36 -0.85
N ARG A 168 4.09 1.96 -2.01
CA ARG A 168 3.42 1.66 -3.28
C ARG A 168 4.44 1.83 -4.39
N PRO A 169 4.45 0.98 -5.43
CA PRO A 169 5.38 1.19 -6.52
C PRO A 169 5.12 2.54 -7.21
N SER A 170 6.20 3.22 -7.61
CA SER A 170 6.08 4.42 -8.44
C SER A 170 5.57 4.08 -9.84
N ILE A 171 5.09 5.07 -10.59
CA ILE A 171 4.62 4.88 -11.97
C ILE A 171 5.75 4.26 -12.83
N GLN A 172 7.00 4.68 -12.65
CA GLN A 172 8.15 4.15 -13.38
C GLN A 172 8.47 2.72 -12.97
N GLU A 173 8.40 2.39 -11.68
CA GLU A 173 8.59 1.01 -11.23
C GLU A 173 7.55 0.08 -11.84
N ARG A 174 6.30 0.54 -11.96
CA ARG A 174 5.22 -0.21 -12.63
C ARG A 174 5.49 -0.35 -14.13
N ILE A 175 5.89 0.73 -14.81
CA ILE A 175 6.24 0.68 -16.25
C ILE A 175 7.42 -0.26 -16.50
N GLN A 176 8.49 -0.16 -15.71
CA GLN A 176 9.67 -1.02 -15.82
C GLN A 176 9.33 -2.48 -15.57
N HIS A 177 8.55 -2.76 -14.52
CA HIS A 177 8.05 -4.11 -14.23
C HIS A 177 7.28 -4.68 -15.42
N LEU A 178 6.31 -3.93 -15.95
CA LEU A 178 5.50 -4.35 -17.09
C LEU A 178 6.32 -4.55 -18.36
N ALA A 179 7.30 -3.67 -18.62
CA ALA A 179 8.19 -3.78 -19.77
C ALA A 179 8.98 -5.09 -19.75
N ASN A 180 9.45 -5.51 -18.57
CA ASN A 180 10.27 -6.71 -18.37
C ASN A 180 9.47 -8.03 -18.36
N LEU A 181 8.14 -7.99 -18.38
CA LEU A 181 7.33 -9.20 -18.48
C LEU A 181 7.46 -9.82 -19.89
N PRO A 182 7.54 -11.16 -20.00
CA PRO A 182 7.48 -11.84 -21.29
C PRO A 182 6.17 -11.50 -22.01
N GLN A 183 6.22 -11.49 -23.35
CA GLN A 183 5.05 -11.24 -24.20
C GLN A 183 4.01 -12.35 -24.10
#